data_AF-A0A6C0J0B7-F1
#
_entry.id   AF-A0A6C0J0B7-F1
#
_cell.length_a   1.000
_cell.length_b   1.000
_cell.length_c   1.000
_cell.angle_alpha   90.00
_cell.angle_beta   90.00
_cell.angle_gamma   90.00
#
_symmetry.space_group_name_H-M   'P 1'
#
loop_
_entity.id
_entity.type
_entity.pdbx_description
1 polymer ?
#
loop_
_entity_poly.entity_id
_entity_poly.type
_entity_poly.pdbx_seq_one_letter_code
_entity_poly.pdbx_strand_id
1 'polypeptide(L)'
;MEKIFILFITLFIAFLWGIQPICHRYLEKDIDFMSLFIITWIFSTIIIIIIYIWHYDKVYSTFINIKNKDIYIIIIIAFTIIISKYLYFNIIYNYNITIFSSICYSSPLFTLILAYFLLNENINLQQIIGIILILFGSLLLTLNLKM
;
A
#
# COMPACT_ATOMS: atom_id res chain seq x y z
N MET A 1 -26.42 -5.65 -1.48
CA MET A 1 -25.57 -6.82 -1.17
C MET A 1 -24.12 -6.59 -1.59
N GLU A 2 -23.82 -6.18 -2.83
CA GLU A 2 -22.43 -5.97 -3.30
C GLU A 2 -21.61 -4.95 -2.50
N LYS A 3 -22.18 -3.78 -2.14
CA LYS A 3 -21.47 -2.76 -1.34
C LYS A 3 -21.03 -3.28 0.03
N ILE A 4 -21.86 -4.10 0.67
CA ILE A 4 -21.56 -4.71 1.97
C ILE A 4 -20.43 -5.73 1.82
N PHE A 5 -20.45 -6.52 0.74
CA PHE A 5 -19.38 -7.46 0.44
C PHE A 5 -18.02 -6.77 0.19
N ILE A 6 -18.02 -5.69 -0.59
CA ILE A 6 -16.81 -4.87 -0.83
C ILE A 6 -16.29 -4.27 0.49
N LEU A 7 -17.19 -3.80 1.36
CA LEU A 7 -16.82 -3.29 2.68
C LEU A 7 -16.09 -4.36 3.51
N PHE A 8 -16.61 -5.59 3.56
CA PHE A 8 -15.94 -6.67 4.29
C PHE A 8 -14.57 -7.04 3.71
N ILE A 9 -14.45 -7.12 2.37
CA ILE A 9 -13.15 -7.39 1.73
C ILE A 9 -12.13 -6.29 2.03
N THR A 10 -12.54 -5.02 1.91
CA THR A 10 -11.64 -3.89 2.14
C THR A 10 -11.22 -3.77 3.61
N LEU A 11 -12.11 -4.08 4.55
CA LEU A 11 -11.76 -4.20 5.97
C LEU A 11 -10.76 -5.35 6.21
N PHE A 12 -10.93 -6.47 5.52
CA PHE A 12 -9.98 -7.58 5.63
C PHE A 12 -8.60 -7.22 5.06
N ILE A 13 -8.54 -6.49 3.94
CA ILE A 13 -7.27 -5.95 3.40
C ILE A 13 -6.61 -5.03 4.42
N ALA A 14 -7.38 -4.13 5.04
CA ALA A 14 -6.87 -3.22 6.07
C ALA A 14 -6.33 -3.98 7.30
N PHE A 15 -7.02 -5.04 7.72
CA PHE A 15 -6.55 -5.93 8.78
C PHE A 15 -5.20 -6.59 8.43
N LEU A 16 -5.06 -7.14 7.22
CA LEU A 16 -3.81 -7.73 6.75
C LEU A 16 -2.68 -6.69 6.69
N TRP A 17 -2.98 -5.46 6.24
CA TRP A 17 -2.02 -4.36 6.23
C TRP A 17 -1.61 -3.92 7.65
N GLY A 18 -2.49 -4.06 8.65
CA GLY A 18 -2.18 -3.79 10.05
C GLY A 18 -1.23 -4.83 10.68
N ILE A 19 -1.26 -6.08 10.21
CA ILE A 19 -0.34 -7.14 10.68
C ILE A 19 1.10 -6.86 10.25
N GLN A 20 1.29 -6.40 9.01
CA GLN A 20 2.60 -6.17 8.40
C GLN A 20 3.59 -5.40 9.31
N PRO A 21 3.27 -4.17 9.79
CA PRO A 21 4.19 -3.43 10.65
C PRO A 21 4.53 -4.17 11.95
N ILE A 22 3.55 -4.83 12.58
CA ILE A 22 3.76 -5.56 13.84
C ILE A 22 4.79 -6.69 13.64
N CYS A 23 4.65 -7.46 12.56
CA CYS A 23 5.61 -8.51 12.21
C CYS A 23 7.01 -7.93 11.93
N HIS A 24 7.10 -6.79 11.24
CA HIS A 24 8.38 -6.14 10.99
C HIS A 24 9.07 -5.71 12.29
N ARG A 25 8.32 -5.12 13.24
CA ARG A 25 8.87 -4.69 14.54
C ARG A 25 9.43 -5.85 15.37
N TYR A 26 8.83 -7.03 15.22
CA TYR A 26 9.31 -8.22 15.90
C TYR A 26 10.64 -8.71 15.33
N LEU A 27 10.79 -8.69 14.00
CA LEU A 27 11.98 -9.18 13.29
C LEU A 27 13.13 -8.17 13.23
N GLU A 28 12.82 -6.89 13.41
CA GLU A 28 13.79 -5.78 13.40
C GLU A 28 14.96 -5.96 14.37
N LYS A 29 14.75 -6.65 15.50
CA LYS A 29 15.79 -6.86 16.51
C LYS A 29 16.89 -7.81 16.06
N ASP A 30 16.56 -8.74 15.17
CA ASP A 30 17.42 -9.88 14.82
C ASP A 30 17.89 -9.82 13.36
N ILE A 31 17.21 -9.07 12.50
CA ILE A 31 17.42 -9.03 11.05
C ILE A 31 17.54 -7.58 10.60
N ASP A 32 18.60 -7.24 9.87
CA ASP A 32 18.74 -5.91 9.25
C ASP A 32 17.63 -5.61 8.22
N PHE A 33 17.27 -4.34 8.07
CA PHE A 33 16.15 -3.91 7.22
C PHE A 33 16.33 -4.29 5.75
N MET A 34 17.56 -4.26 5.23
CA MET A 34 17.85 -4.62 3.84
C MET A 34 17.68 -6.13 3.64
N SER A 35 18.10 -6.93 4.63
CA SER A 35 17.90 -8.38 4.62
C SER A 35 16.42 -8.72 4.65
N LEU A 36 15.64 -8.06 5.52
CA LEU A 36 14.20 -8.29 5.63
C LEU A 36 13.46 -7.88 4.34
N PHE A 37 13.86 -6.78 3.71
CA PHE A 37 13.35 -6.36 2.40
C PHE A 37 13.59 -7.46 1.37
N ILE A 38 14.83 -7.92 1.18
CA ILE A 38 15.16 -8.94 0.17
C ILE A 38 14.40 -10.26 0.43
N ILE A 39 14.42 -10.77 1.67
CA ILE A 39 13.77 -12.04 2.04
C ILE A 39 12.27 -11.97 1.75
N THR A 40 11.59 -10.91 2.18
CA THR A 40 10.14 -10.76 1.96
C THR A 40 9.77 -10.68 0.49
N TRP A 41 10.60 -10.03 -0.35
CA TRP A 41 10.39 -9.98 -1.80
C TRP A 41 10.61 -11.33 -2.49
N ILE A 42 11.58 -12.13 -2.03
CA ILE A 42 11.78 -13.50 -2.54
C ILE A 42 10.54 -14.35 -2.26
N PHE A 43 10.06 -14.38 -1.00
CA PHE A 43 8.84 -15.13 -0.64
C PHE A 43 7.61 -14.62 -1.39
N SER A 44 7.47 -13.29 -1.54
CA SER A 44 6.36 -12.69 -2.30
C SER A 44 6.38 -13.13 -3.76
N THR A 45 7.57 -13.18 -4.38
CA THR A 45 7.71 -13.62 -5.77
C THR A 45 7.32 -15.09 -5.95
N ILE A 46 7.69 -15.96 -5.02
CA ILE A 46 7.28 -17.38 -5.03
C ILE A 46 5.75 -17.50 -4.97
N ILE A 47 5.10 -16.77 -4.07
CA ILE A 47 3.64 -16.77 -3.95
C ILE A 47 2.98 -16.23 -5.22
N ILE A 48 3.53 -15.15 -5.81
CA ILE A 48 3.05 -14.58 -7.07
C ILE A 48 3.15 -15.60 -8.20
N ILE A 49 4.22 -16.39 -8.28
CA ILE A 49 4.38 -17.45 -9.30
C ILE A 49 3.30 -18.53 -9.12
N ILE A 50 2.98 -18.92 -7.89
CA ILE A 50 1.91 -19.89 -7.62
C ILE A 50 0.56 -19.33 -8.09
N ILE A 51 0.27 -18.08 -7.77
CA ILE A 51 -0.97 -17.40 -8.22
C ILE A 51 -1.00 -17.28 -9.75
N TYR A 52 0.14 -16.98 -10.37
CA TYR A 52 0.27 -16.91 -11.83
C TYR A 52 -0.10 -18.22 -12.50
N ILE A 53 0.38 -19.36 -11.98
CA ILE A 53 0.06 -20.68 -12.54
C ILE A 53 -1.45 -20.93 -12.50
N TRP A 54 -2.13 -20.54 -11.42
CA TRP A 54 -3.58 -20.71 -11.32
C TRP A 54 -4.37 -19.82 -12.30
N HIS A 55 -3.80 -18.68 -12.70
CA HIS A 55 -4.42 -17.73 -13.62
C HIS A 55 -3.74 -17.67 -15.00
N TYR A 56 -3.00 -18.73 -15.38
CA TYR A 56 -2.09 -18.73 -16.52
C TYR A 56 -2.72 -18.19 -17.81
N ASP A 57 -3.86 -18.75 -18.23
CA ASP A 57 -4.49 -18.40 -19.53
C ASP A 57 -4.86 -16.91 -19.61
N LYS A 58 -5.39 -16.36 -18.52
CA LYS A 58 -5.80 -14.96 -18.44
C LYS A 58 -4.59 -14.02 -18.41
N VAL A 59 -3.54 -14.42 -17.69
CA VAL A 59 -2.32 -13.61 -17.59
C VAL A 59 -1.54 -13.65 -18.92
N TYR A 60 -1.38 -14.82 -19.53
CA TYR A 60 -0.71 -15.01 -20.81
C TYR A 60 -1.39 -14.23 -21.94
N SER A 61 -2.71 -14.33 -22.06
CA SER A 61 -3.48 -13.56 -23.04
C SER A 61 -3.35 -12.05 -22.84
N THR A 62 -3.21 -11.58 -21.59
CA THR A 62 -2.96 -10.18 -21.31
C THR A 62 -1.57 -9.77 -21.77
N PHE A 63 -0.52 -10.54 -21.45
CA PHE A 63 0.87 -10.24 -21.81
C PHE A 63 1.08 -10.02 -23.31
N ILE A 64 0.44 -10.84 -24.15
CA ILE A 64 0.54 -10.71 -25.62
C ILE A 64 -0.09 -9.40 -26.13
N ASN A 65 -1.09 -8.89 -25.42
CA ASN A 65 -1.88 -7.73 -25.85
C ASN A 65 -1.46 -6.41 -25.19
N ILE A 66 -0.39 -6.40 -24.38
CA ILE A 66 0.11 -5.19 -23.72
C ILE A 66 0.62 -4.19 -24.77
N LYS A 67 0.14 -2.95 -24.71
CA LYS A 67 0.60 -1.87 -25.59
C LYS A 67 1.77 -1.13 -24.96
N ASN A 68 2.59 -0.47 -25.78
CA ASN A 68 3.75 0.31 -25.30
C ASN A 68 3.37 1.35 -24.23
N LYS A 69 2.22 2.02 -24.36
CA LYS A 69 1.73 2.97 -23.35
C LYS A 69 1.48 2.30 -21.98
N ASP A 70 1.03 1.06 -21.98
CA ASP A 70 0.71 0.31 -20.76
C ASP A 70 2.02 -0.10 -20.06
N ILE A 71 3.07 -0.44 -20.83
CA ILE A 71 4.41 -0.74 -20.31
C ILE A 71 4.97 0.45 -19.51
N TYR A 72 4.87 1.67 -20.04
CA TYR A 72 5.35 2.86 -19.32
C TYR A 72 4.64 3.04 -17.98
N ILE A 73 3.32 2.85 -17.94
CA ILE A 73 2.53 2.94 -16.70
C ILE A 73 2.91 1.81 -15.74
N ILE A 74 3.10 0.59 -16.23
CA ILE A 74 3.54 -0.56 -15.43
C ILE A 74 4.92 -0.30 -14.80
N ILE A 75 5.86 0.29 -15.53
CA ILE A 75 7.18 0.65 -15.00
C ILE A 75 7.07 1.68 -13.87
N ILE A 76 6.21 2.69 -14.03
CA ILE A 76 5.95 3.68 -12.97
C ILE A 76 5.36 3.01 -11.73
N ILE A 77 4.40 2.09 -11.91
CA ILE A 77 3.83 1.30 -10.81
C ILE A 77 4.92 0.47 -10.12
N ALA A 78 5.72 -0.27 -10.88
CA ALA A 78 6.80 -1.09 -10.31
C ALA A 78 7.82 -0.24 -9.54
N PHE A 79 8.21 0.90 -10.10
CA PHE A 79 9.13 1.84 -9.46
C PHE A 79 8.57 2.39 -8.15
N THR A 80 7.31 2.86 -8.15
CA THR A 80 6.66 3.38 -6.94
C THR A 80 6.50 2.32 -5.86
N ILE A 81 6.20 1.07 -6.22
CA ILE A 81 6.13 -0.04 -5.25
C ILE A 81 7.50 -0.32 -4.62
N ILE A 82 8.56 -0.42 -5.42
CA ILE A 82 9.90 -0.75 -4.92
C ILE A 82 10.41 0.38 -4.02
N ILE A 83 10.31 1.64 -4.47
CA ILE A 83 10.84 2.78 -3.71
C ILE A 83 10.04 3.02 -2.42
N SER A 84 8.71 2.89 -2.47
CA SER A 84 7.87 3.05 -1.28
C SER A 84 8.14 1.94 -0.27
N LYS A 85 8.33 0.69 -0.71
CA LYS A 85 8.70 -0.40 0.20
C LYS A 85 10.10 -0.24 0.77
N TYR A 86 11.09 0.18 0.00
CA TYR A 86 12.42 0.45 0.54
C TYR A 86 12.37 1.51 1.67
N LEU A 87 11.69 2.64 1.41
CA LEU A 87 11.53 3.71 2.40
C LEU A 87 10.71 3.25 3.62
N TYR A 88 9.67 2.45 3.41
CA TYR A 88 8.85 1.86 4.46
C TYR A 88 9.69 1.01 5.43
N PHE A 89 10.53 0.11 4.91
CA PHE A 89 11.38 -0.74 5.74
C PHE A 89 12.40 0.09 6.51
N ASN A 90 13.02 1.09 5.88
CA ASN A 90 13.97 1.98 6.55
C ASN A 90 13.33 2.77 7.71
N ILE A 91 12.09 3.26 7.55
CA ILE A 91 11.44 4.04 8.61
C ILE A 91 10.98 3.17 9.77
N ILE A 92 10.44 1.98 9.51
CA ILE A 92 9.96 1.12 10.60
C ILE A 92 11.06 0.77 11.59
N TYR A 93 12.29 0.59 11.10
CA TYR A 93 13.47 0.28 11.92
C TYR A 93 13.95 1.43 12.79
N ASN A 94 13.59 2.66 12.46
CA ASN A 94 14.17 3.85 13.08
C ASN A 94 13.13 4.68 13.84
N TYR A 95 11.84 4.41 13.66
CA TYR A 95 10.76 5.27 14.15
C TYR A 95 9.63 4.49 14.84
N ASN A 96 8.75 5.23 15.51
CA ASN A 96 7.53 4.67 16.08
C ASN A 96 6.56 4.21 14.98
N ILE A 97 6.27 2.91 14.98
CA ILE A 97 5.47 2.27 13.95
C ILE A 97 4.03 2.77 13.88
N THR A 98 3.47 3.18 15.02
CA THR A 98 2.11 3.71 15.11
C THR A 98 2.05 5.13 14.54
N ILE A 99 3.09 5.95 14.77
CA ILE A 99 3.21 7.27 14.13
C ILE A 99 3.29 7.09 12.61
N PHE A 100 4.23 6.27 12.15
CA PHE A 100 4.47 6.03 10.73
C PHE A 100 3.22 5.52 10.01
N SER A 101 2.59 4.46 10.52
CA SER A 101 1.38 3.89 9.91
C SER A 101 0.23 4.90 9.87
N SER A 102 0.03 5.69 10.94
CA SER A 102 -0.98 6.76 10.97
C SER A 102 -0.76 7.78 9.86
N ILE A 103 0.49 8.21 9.64
CA ILE A 103 0.82 9.16 8.56
C ILE A 103 0.59 8.50 7.20
N CYS A 104 1.01 7.24 6.99
CA CYS A 104 0.76 6.53 5.72
C CYS A 104 -0.74 6.38 5.41
N TYR A 105 -1.59 6.24 6.43
CA TYR A 105 -3.05 6.20 6.26
C TYR A 105 -3.66 7.52 5.81
N SER A 106 -2.88 8.62 5.75
CA SER A 106 -3.29 9.84 5.03
C SER A 106 -3.21 9.74 3.51
N SER A 107 -2.72 8.62 2.95
CA SER A 107 -2.65 8.39 1.50
C SER A 107 -3.94 8.69 0.70
N PRO A 108 -5.18 8.51 1.22
CA PRO A 108 -6.39 8.91 0.51
C PRO A 108 -6.44 10.40 0.16
N LEU A 109 -5.77 11.28 0.92
CA LEU A 109 -5.61 12.70 0.57
C LEU A 109 -4.91 12.84 -0.79
N PHE A 110 -3.76 12.18 -0.94
CA PHE A 110 -2.99 12.24 -2.17
C PHE A 110 -3.71 11.55 -3.31
N THR A 111 -4.40 10.42 -3.05
CA THR A 111 -5.24 9.76 -4.06
C THR A 111 -6.31 10.71 -4.61
N LEU A 112 -7.01 11.45 -3.75
CA LEU A 112 -8.05 12.38 -4.19
C LEU A 112 -7.50 13.56 -4.99
N ILE A 113 -6.37 14.13 -4.54
CA ILE A 113 -5.68 15.20 -5.29
C ILE A 113 -5.27 14.71 -6.68
N LEU A 114 -4.64 13.53 -6.75
CA LEU A 114 -4.19 12.96 -8.01
C LEU A 114 -5.36 12.54 -8.90
N ALA A 115 -6.45 12.02 -8.35
CA ALA A 115 -7.64 11.67 -9.12
C ALA A 115 -8.28 12.91 -9.78
N TYR A 116 -8.31 14.04 -9.06
CA TYR A 116 -8.77 15.30 -9.63
C TYR A 116 -7.89 15.76 -10.80
N PHE A 117 -6.56 15.78 -10.64
CA PHE A 117 -5.65 16.31 -11.66
C PHE A 117 -5.38 15.36 -12.84
N LEU A 118 -5.28 14.06 -12.58
CA LEU A 118 -4.85 13.06 -13.57
C LEU A 118 -6.02 12.30 -14.19
N LEU A 119 -7.12 12.12 -13.44
CA LEU A 119 -8.30 11.39 -13.90
C LEU A 119 -9.48 12.32 -14.23
N ASN A 120 -9.33 13.64 -13.99
CA ASN A 120 -10.39 14.64 -14.14
C ASN A 120 -11.67 14.29 -13.35
N GLU A 121 -11.51 13.64 -12.19
CA GLU A 121 -12.63 13.32 -11.31
C GLU A 121 -13.09 14.56 -10.54
N ASN A 122 -14.40 14.78 -10.47
CA ASN A 122 -14.96 15.86 -9.66
C ASN A 122 -14.95 15.48 -8.18
N ILE A 123 -14.33 16.33 -7.37
CA ILE A 123 -14.31 16.18 -5.91
C ILE A 123 -15.64 16.70 -5.34
N ASN A 124 -16.36 15.84 -4.62
CA ASN A 124 -17.57 16.24 -3.91
C ASN A 124 -17.30 16.58 -2.42
N LEU A 125 -18.25 17.28 -1.80
CA LEU A 125 -18.12 17.74 -0.42
C LEU A 125 -17.96 16.57 0.58
N GLN A 126 -18.60 15.42 0.33
CA GLN A 126 -18.53 14.25 1.20
C GLN A 126 -17.11 13.65 1.24
N GLN A 127 -16.44 13.61 0.09
CA GLN A 127 -15.04 13.17 -0.01
C GLN A 127 -14.10 14.11 0.74
N ILE A 128 -14.31 15.43 0.64
CA ILE A 128 -13.53 16.44 1.37
C ILE A 128 -13.69 16.24 2.88
N ILE A 129 -14.93 16.11 3.37
CA ILE A 129 -15.21 15.86 4.79
C ILE A 129 -14.54 14.56 5.25
N GLY A 130 -14.64 13.49 4.45
CA GLY A 130 -14.00 12.21 4.74
C GLY A 130 -12.48 12.31 4.91
N ILE A 131 -11.80 13.04 4.00
CA ILE A 131 -10.36 13.28 4.09
C ILE A 131 -10.00 14.07 5.33
N ILE A 132 -10.75 15.14 5.65
CA ILE A 132 -10.51 15.93 6.86
C ILE A 132 -10.60 15.05 8.11
N LEU A 133 -11.60 14.16 8.17
CA LEU A 133 -11.75 13.21 9.28
C LEU A 133 -10.59 12.21 9.36
N ILE A 134 -10.11 11.68 8.22
CA ILE A 134 -8.96 10.78 8.17
C ILE A 134 -7.69 11.49 8.67
N LEU A 135 -7.44 12.70 8.19
CA LEU A 135 -6.28 13.50 8.60
C LEU A 135 -6.34 13.86 10.09
N PHE A 136 -7.51 14.27 10.57
CA PHE A 136 -7.70 14.58 11.98
C PHE A 136 -7.49 13.34 12.87
N GLY A 137 -8.04 12.19 12.49
CA GLY A 137 -7.82 10.93 13.19
C GLY A 137 -6.34 10.52 13.20
N SER A 138 -5.66 10.63 12.07
CA SER A 138 -4.22 10.39 11.94
C SER A 138 -3.41 11.30 12.87
N LEU A 139 -3.72 12.60 12.90
CA LEU A 139 -3.08 13.56 13.81
C LEU A 139 -3.27 13.16 15.28
N LEU A 140 -4.50 12.83 15.71
CA LEU A 140 -4.77 12.41 17.08
C LEU A 140 -3.95 11.19 17.51
N LEU A 141 -3.74 10.22 16.63
CA LEU A 141 -2.90 9.04 16.90
C LEU A 141 -1.43 9.39 17.09
N THR A 142 -0.95 10.48 16.48
CA THR A 142 0.46 10.90 16.56
C THR A 142 0.77 11.80 17.76
N LEU A 143 -0.20 12.57 18.26
CA LEU A 143 0.02 13.60 19.30
C LEU A 143 0.62 13.07 20.62
N ASN A 144 0.30 11.83 21.01
CA ASN A 144 0.75 11.24 22.27
C ASN A 144 2.00 10.37 22.14
N LEU A 145 2.54 10.21 20.93
CA LEU A 145 3.69 9.36 20.67
C LEU A 145 4.92 10.26 20.51
N LYS A 146 5.91 10.09 21.39
CA LYS A 146 7.21 10.76 21.22
C LYS A 146 7.90 10.17 19.98
N MET A 147 8.35 11.06 19.10
CA MET A 147 9.20 10.74 17.95
C MET A 147 10.55 10.20 18.42
#